data_AF-A0A6B0GP18-F1
#
_entry.id   AF-A0A6B0GP18-F1
#
_cell.length_a   1.000
_cell.length_b   1.000
_cell.length_c   1.000
_cell.angle_alpha   90.00
_cell.angle_beta   90.00
_cell.angle_gamma   90.00
#
_symmetry.space_group_name_H-M   'P 1'
#
loop_
_entity.id
_entity.type
_entity.pdbx_description
1 polymer ?
#
loop_
_entity_poly.entity_id
_entity_poly.type
_entity_poly.pdbx_seq_one_letter_code
_entity_poly.pdbx_strand_id
1 'polypeptide(L)'
;MIDPFEEDRQDDPWPDEPEEFDPDSLAPSVDVPEAPGTPEFSESDVDDDLFRAFWGAVVMLNVALLGLSLGPMFLYFWGDLRLGGGTTLIGLVSAVFAYRFYAGYQRDRQD
;
A
#
# COMPACT_ATOMS: atom_id res chain seq x y z
N MET A 1 5.23 53.85 -6.87
CA MET A 1 4.52 52.81 -6.11
C MET A 1 5.60 52.11 -5.31
N ILE A 2 5.70 52.44 -4.02
CA ILE A 2 6.63 51.79 -3.08
C ILE A 2 5.96 50.47 -2.69
N ASP A 3 6.71 49.37 -2.71
CA ASP A 3 6.19 48.07 -2.28
C ASP A 3 5.94 48.12 -0.77
N PRO A 4 4.69 47.98 -0.29
CA PRO A 4 4.36 48.10 1.13
C PRO A 4 4.95 46.99 2.00
N PHE A 5 5.64 46.00 1.42
CA PHE A 5 6.30 44.90 2.15
C PHE A 5 7.83 45.05 2.23
N GLU A 6 8.40 46.17 1.76
CA GLU A 6 9.84 46.44 1.87
C GLU A 6 10.22 47.09 3.21
N GLU A 7 9.29 47.77 3.89
CA GLU A 7 9.53 48.41 5.20
C GLU A 7 9.78 47.38 6.32
N ASP A 8 9.20 46.18 6.24
CA ASP A 8 9.32 45.15 7.29
C ASP A 8 10.67 44.39 7.30
N ARG A 9 11.52 44.57 6.28
CA ARG A 9 12.85 43.91 6.20
C ARG A 9 13.99 44.74 6.76
N GLN A 10 13.76 46.01 7.07
CA GLN A 10 14.83 46.94 7.47
C GLN A 10 15.13 46.90 8.98
N ASP A 11 14.20 46.36 9.78
CA ASP A 11 14.29 46.24 11.24
C ASP A 11 14.10 44.79 11.69
N ASP A 12 14.79 43.81 11.09
CA ASP A 12 14.85 42.46 11.67
C ASP A 12 15.84 42.49 12.87
N PRO A 13 15.35 42.41 14.13
CA PRO A 13 16.21 42.44 15.31
C PRO A 13 16.94 41.10 15.51
N TRP A 14 16.64 40.08 14.71
CA TRP A 14 17.22 38.77 14.82
C TRP A 14 18.50 38.68 13.98
N PRO A 15 19.60 38.18 14.56
CA PRO A 15 20.81 37.92 13.80
C PRO A 15 20.53 36.89 12.71
N ASP A 16 21.24 37.00 11.58
CA ASP A 16 21.18 36.04 10.48
C ASP A 16 21.23 34.60 11.00
N GLU A 17 20.42 33.73 10.41
CA GLU A 17 20.33 32.32 10.79
C GLU A 17 21.73 31.67 10.73
N PRO A 18 22.10 30.83 11.73
CA PRO A 18 23.37 30.13 11.69
C PRO A 18 23.43 29.18 10.48
N GLU A 19 24.63 28.99 9.94
CA GLU A 19 24.84 28.03 8.85
C GLU A 19 24.33 26.64 9.25
N GLU A 20 23.52 26.02 8.36
CA GLU A 20 23.04 24.67 8.56
C GLU A 20 24.21 23.69 8.70
N PHE A 21 24.08 22.78 9.65
CA PHE A 21 25.09 21.76 9.89
C PHE A 21 25.17 20.82 8.68
N ASP A 22 26.33 20.78 8.02
CA ASP A 22 26.61 19.84 6.93
C ASP A 22 27.02 18.47 7.49
N PRO A 23 26.16 17.43 7.41
CA PRO A 23 26.47 16.10 7.90
C PRO A 23 27.62 15.42 7.14
N ASP A 24 27.88 15.84 5.89
CA ASP A 24 28.95 15.28 5.06
C ASP A 24 30.34 15.74 5.52
N SER A 25 30.42 16.79 6.34
CA SER A 25 31.67 17.27 6.96
C SER A 25 32.28 16.29 7.97
N LEU A 26 31.50 15.33 8.48
CA LEU A 26 31.95 14.37 9.50
C LEU A 26 32.44 13.03 8.92
N ALA A 27 32.08 12.72 7.68
CA ALA A 27 32.33 11.40 7.11
C ALA A 27 33.57 11.41 6.21
N PRO A 28 34.54 10.49 6.42
CA PRO A 28 35.49 10.14 5.36
C PRO A 28 34.71 9.67 4.14
N SER A 29 35.10 10.11 2.93
CA SER A 29 34.51 9.63 1.69
C SER A 29 34.80 8.14 1.53
N VAL A 30 33.87 7.29 1.97
CA VAL A 30 33.92 5.85 1.78
C VAL A 30 33.17 5.53 0.51
N ASP A 31 33.82 4.90 -0.46
CA ASP A 31 33.15 4.31 -1.62
C ASP A 31 32.21 3.22 -1.13
N VAL A 32 30.91 3.54 -1.07
CA VAL A 32 29.86 2.57 -0.74
C VAL A 32 29.71 1.65 -1.95
N PRO A 33 29.91 0.33 -1.80
CA PRO A 33 29.65 -0.61 -2.88
C PRO A 33 28.19 -0.50 -3.29
N GLU A 34 27.98 -0.29 -4.59
CA GLU A 34 26.64 -0.22 -5.16
C GLU A 34 25.94 -1.56 -4.93
N ALA A 35 24.75 -1.50 -4.33
CA ALA A 35 23.96 -2.71 -4.12
C ALA A 35 23.70 -3.36 -5.49
N PRO A 36 23.83 -4.70 -5.62
CA PRO A 36 23.45 -5.37 -6.86
C PRO A 36 22.01 -4.98 -7.20
N GLY A 37 21.82 -4.46 -8.42
CA GLY A 37 20.53 -3.97 -8.88
C GLY A 37 19.45 -5.01 -8.65
N THR A 38 18.29 -4.57 -8.14
CA THR A 38 17.12 -5.42 -8.02
C THR A 38 16.84 -6.03 -9.40
N PRO A 39 16.73 -7.37 -9.52
CA PRO A 39 16.37 -7.96 -10.80
C PRO A 39 15.05 -7.34 -11.26
N GLU A 40 15.06 -6.67 -12.42
CA GLU A 40 13.86 -6.11 -13.02
C GLU A 40 13.04 -7.27 -13.59
N PHE A 41 12.13 -7.81 -12.78
CA PHE A 41 11.11 -8.74 -13.27
C PHE A 41 10.09 -7.93 -14.07
N SER A 42 10.06 -8.14 -15.39
CA SER A 42 9.03 -7.53 -16.23
C SER A 42 7.73 -8.32 -16.08
N GLU A 43 6.57 -7.64 -16.03
CA GLU A 43 5.26 -8.33 -16.03
C GLU A 43 5.09 -9.25 -17.25
N SER A 44 5.86 -9.03 -18.32
CA SER A 44 5.93 -9.88 -19.52
C SER A 44 6.63 -11.24 -19.32
N ASP A 45 7.33 -11.46 -18.21
CA ASP A 45 8.02 -12.74 -17.94
C ASP A 45 7.12 -13.80 -17.27
N VAL A 46 5.84 -13.47 -17.02
CA VAL A 46 4.88 -14.36 -16.35
C VAL A 46 3.79 -14.78 -17.35
N ASP A 47 3.41 -16.06 -17.33
CA ASP A 47 2.25 -16.55 -18.11
C ASP A 47 0.99 -15.73 -17.77
N ASP A 48 0.33 -15.18 -18.80
CA ASP A 48 -0.87 -14.32 -18.67
C ASP A 48 -1.97 -14.98 -17.83
N ASP A 49 -2.15 -16.29 -17.97
CA ASP A 49 -3.14 -17.05 -17.22
C ASP A 49 -2.79 -17.11 -15.73
N LEU A 50 -1.52 -17.27 -15.39
CA LEU A 50 -1.03 -17.25 -14.01
C LEU A 50 -1.20 -15.85 -13.40
N PHE A 51 -0.85 -14.81 -14.14
CA PHE A 51 -1.00 -13.42 -13.71
C PHE A 51 -2.46 -13.08 -13.39
N ARG A 52 -3.39 -13.41 -14.30
CA ARG A 52 -4.84 -13.19 -14.11
C ARG A 52 -5.37 -13.95 -12.92
N ALA A 53 -4.94 -15.20 -12.75
CA ALA A 53 -5.41 -16.05 -11.67
C ALA A 53 -4.90 -15.56 -10.31
N PHE A 54 -3.64 -15.11 -10.24
CA PHE A 54 -3.08 -14.45 -9.05
C PHE A 54 -3.89 -13.21 -8.67
N TRP A 55 -4.06 -12.27 -9.61
CA TRP A 55 -4.81 -11.04 -9.33
C TRP A 55 -6.28 -11.28 -9.02
N GLY A 56 -6.92 -12.25 -9.68
CA GLY A 56 -8.28 -12.67 -9.37
C GLY A 56 -8.41 -13.18 -7.93
N ALA A 57 -7.44 -13.96 -7.45
CA ALA A 57 -7.40 -14.42 -6.07
C ALA A 57 -7.16 -13.26 -5.08
N VAL A 58 -6.23 -12.35 -5.39
CA VAL A 58 -5.95 -11.16 -4.56
C VAL A 58 -7.20 -10.31 -4.39
N VAL A 59 -7.90 -10.01 -5.48
CA VAL A 59 -9.14 -9.21 -5.43
C VAL A 59 -10.21 -9.92 -4.61
N MET A 60 -10.44 -11.22 -4.86
CA MET A 60 -11.44 -11.99 -4.11
C MET A 60 -11.11 -12.06 -2.62
N LEU A 61 -9.83 -12.21 -2.25
CA LEU A 61 -9.42 -12.24 -0.85
C LEU A 61 -9.64 -10.87 -0.18
N ASN A 62 -9.35 -9.77 -0.87
CA ASN A 62 -9.64 -8.43 -0.33
C ASN A 62 -11.14 -8.18 -0.14
N VAL A 63 -11.97 -8.60 -1.10
CA VAL A 63 -13.43 -8.54 -0.98
C VAL A 63 -13.91 -9.41 0.18
N ALA A 64 -13.32 -10.59 0.36
CA ALA A 64 -13.61 -11.46 1.50
C ALA A 64 -13.33 -10.77 2.84
N LEU A 65 -12.15 -10.18 2.99
CA LEU A 65 -11.72 -9.47 4.19
C LEU A 65 -12.59 -8.24 4.47
N LEU A 66 -12.91 -7.45 3.43
CA LEU A 66 -13.84 -6.32 3.55
C LEU A 66 -15.22 -6.78 4.01
N GLY A 67 -15.79 -7.80 3.36
CA GLY A 67 -17.12 -8.30 3.66
C GLY A 67 -17.22 -8.89 5.07
N LEU A 68 -16.22 -9.67 5.48
CA LEU A 68 -16.18 -10.32 6.80
C LEU A 68 -15.82 -9.37 7.95
N SER A 69 -15.21 -8.22 7.67
CA SER A 69 -14.96 -7.19 8.68
C SER A 69 -16.13 -6.20 8.80
N LEU A 70 -16.52 -5.58 7.68
CA LEU A 70 -17.57 -4.55 7.66
C LEU A 70 -18.97 -5.12 7.80
N GLY A 71 -19.21 -6.33 7.30
CA GLY A 71 -20.53 -6.97 7.37
C GLY A 71 -21.01 -7.16 8.82
N PRO A 72 -20.25 -7.87 9.68
CA PRO A 72 -20.56 -7.97 11.10
C PRO A 72 -20.60 -6.63 11.82
N MET A 73 -19.76 -5.67 11.41
CA MET A 73 -19.80 -4.31 11.93
C MET A 73 -21.17 -3.65 11.67
N PHE A 74 -21.69 -3.69 10.45
CA PHE A 74 -23.01 -3.14 10.13
C PHE A 74 -24.15 -3.87 10.85
N LEU A 75 -24.05 -5.19 10.99
CA LEU A 75 -25.02 -5.98 11.75
C LEU A 75 -25.05 -5.57 13.23
N TYR A 76 -23.88 -5.46 13.86
CA TYR A 76 -23.76 -5.20 15.29
C TYR A 76 -24.04 -3.73 15.64
N PHE A 77 -23.45 -2.79 14.91
CA PHE A 77 -23.51 -1.36 15.25
C PHE A 77 -24.73 -0.65 14.69
N TRP A 78 -25.18 -1.00 13.48
CA TRP A 78 -26.30 -0.31 12.82
C TRP A 78 -27.61 -1.10 12.88
N GLY A 79 -27.56 -2.40 13.21
CA GLY A 79 -28.74 -3.26 13.20
C GLY A 79 -29.32 -3.46 11.79
N ASP A 80 -28.59 -3.08 10.74
CA ASP A 80 -29.04 -3.22 9.36
C ASP A 80 -28.70 -4.61 8.82
N LEU A 81 -29.70 -5.49 8.87
CA LEU A 81 -29.62 -6.85 8.34
C LEU A 81 -29.40 -6.91 6.82
N ARG A 82 -29.90 -5.93 6.05
CA ARG A 82 -29.77 -5.95 4.59
C ARG A 82 -28.35 -5.62 4.19
N LEU A 83 -27.82 -4.51 4.68
CA LEU A 83 -26.44 -4.10 4.38
C LEU A 83 -25.43 -5.01 5.05
N GLY A 84 -25.57 -5.27 6.36
CA GLY A 84 -24.62 -6.11 7.08
C GLY A 84 -24.66 -7.56 6.65
N GLY A 85 -25.85 -8.13 6.46
CA GLY A 85 -26.02 -9.51 6.01
C GLY A 85 -25.54 -9.71 4.57
N GLY A 86 -25.92 -8.81 3.66
CA GLY A 86 -25.46 -8.84 2.26
C GLY A 86 -23.94 -8.72 2.15
N THR A 87 -23.34 -7.76 2.87
CA THR A 87 -21.89 -7.54 2.87
C THR A 87 -21.14 -8.75 3.45
N THR A 88 -21.64 -9.33 4.55
CA THR A 88 -21.06 -10.54 5.14
C THR A 88 -21.13 -11.73 4.16
N LEU A 89 -22.29 -11.94 3.52
CA LEU A 89 -22.48 -13.03 2.56
C LEU A 89 -21.54 -12.91 1.36
N ILE A 90 -21.40 -11.71 0.79
CA ILE A 90 -20.46 -11.46 -0.31
C ILE A 90 -19.04 -11.82 0.13
N GLY A 91 -18.64 -11.37 1.32
CA GLY A 91 -17.31 -11.69 1.84
C GLY A 91 -17.08 -13.20 2.00
N LEU A 92 -18.08 -13.91 2.51
CA LEU A 92 -18.03 -15.36 2.72
C LEU A 92 -17.95 -16.14 1.40
N VAL A 93 -18.73 -15.73 0.39
CA VAL A 93 -18.69 -16.32 -0.96
C VAL A 93 -17.32 -16.09 -1.61
N SER A 94 -16.78 -14.87 -1.52
CA SER A 94 -15.44 -14.56 -2.03
C SER A 94 -14.35 -15.36 -1.33
N ALA A 95 -14.45 -15.57 0.00
CA ALA A 95 -13.52 -16.40 0.76
C ALA A 95 -13.54 -17.86 0.28
N VAL A 96 -14.73 -18.42 0.07
CA VAL A 96 -14.89 -19.80 -0.45
C VAL A 96 -14.31 -19.91 -1.85
N PHE A 97 -14.56 -18.93 -2.73
CA PHE A 97 -14.00 -18.93 -4.07
C PHE A 97 -12.47 -18.92 -4.05
N ALA A 98 -11.87 -18.00 -3.29
CA ALA A 98 -10.42 -17.91 -3.13
C ALA A 98 -9.81 -19.20 -2.55
N TYR A 99 -10.48 -19.81 -1.56
CA TYR A 99 -10.04 -21.08 -0.98
C TYR A 99 -10.09 -22.23 -1.99
N ARG A 100 -11.16 -22.34 -2.79
CA ARG A 100 -11.27 -23.37 -3.83
C ARG A 100 -10.17 -23.22 -4.88
N PHE A 101 -9.88 -21.98 -5.25
CA PHE A 101 -8.79 -21.68 -6.18
C PHE A 101 -7.43 -22.14 -5.62
N TYR A 102 -7.13 -21.81 -4.37
CA TYR A 102 -5.93 -22.27 -3.67
C TYR A 102 -5.84 -23.80 -3.56
N ALA A 103 -6.93 -24.46 -3.21
CA ALA A 103 -6.98 -25.91 -3.04
C ALA A 103 -6.82 -26.69 -4.37
N GLY A 104 -7.24 -26.11 -5.49
CA GLY A 104 -7.00 -26.69 -6.83
C GLY A 104 -5.52 -26.69 -7.18
N TYR A 105 -4.85 -25.55 -6.94
CA TYR A 105 -3.42 -25.38 -7.25
C TYR A 105 -2.49 -26.23 -6.38
N GLN A 106 -2.88 -26.53 -5.14
CA GLN A 106 -2.13 -27.44 -4.26
C GLN A 106 -2.15 -28.91 -4.71
N ARG A 107 -3.17 -29.35 -5.44
CA ARG A 107 -3.28 -30.75 -5.90
C ARG A 107 -2.35 -31.06 -7.06
N ASP A 108 -2.14 -30.10 -7.96
CA ASP A 108 -1.22 -30.25 -9.10
C ASP A 108 0.26 -30.30 -8.72
N ARG A 109 0.62 -30.01 -7.46
CA ARG A 109 2.02 -30.05 -6.97
C ARG A 109 2.40 -31.33 -6.23
N GLN A 110 1.49 -32.27 -6.06
CA GLN A 110 1.75 -33.54 -5.35
C GLN A 110 1.86 -34.76 -6.29
N ASP A 111 1.71 -34.56 -7.59
CA ASP A 111 2.02 -35.52 -8.66
C ASP A 111 3.24 -35.03 -9.48
#